data_AF-A0A067K0U0-F1
#
_entry.id   AF-A0A067K0U0-F1
#
_cell.length_a   1.000
_cell.length_b   1.000
_cell.length_c   1.000
_cell.angle_alpha   90.00
_cell.angle_beta   90.00
_cell.angle_gamma   90.00
#
_symmetry.space_group_name_H-M   'P 1'
#
loop_
_entity.id
_entity.type
_entity.pdbx_description
1 polymer ?
#
loop_
_entity_poly.entity_id
_entity_poly.type
_entity_poly.pdbx_seq_one_letter_code
_entity_poly.pdbx_strand_id
1 'polypeptide(L)'
;MKLNKKIVPIGSLVQDPVNEDYDHGEKMEILEWLQKKERSSTVFVSFGSEYFLSQQKIDEIAHRLEHSMVNFIWVVRFTIGKEKQKLEVLPKRYLEKVKERGIVVDGPKQEY
;
A
#
# COMPACT_ATOMS: atom_id res chain seq x y z
N MET A 1 -27.18 26.27 16.54
CA MET A 1 -27.02 26.98 15.26
C MET A 1 -27.57 26.08 14.16
N LYS A 2 -28.73 26.41 13.57
CA LYS A 2 -29.30 25.61 12.45
C LYS A 2 -28.71 26.14 11.14
N LEU A 3 -28.06 25.27 10.35
CA LEU A 3 -27.65 25.63 8.99
C LEU A 3 -28.91 25.69 8.09
N ASN A 4 -29.27 26.89 7.63
CA ASN A 4 -30.34 27.11 6.63
C ASN A 4 -29.87 26.90 5.18
N LYS A 5 -28.85 26.05 4.94
CA LYS A 5 -28.32 25.79 3.60
C LYS A 5 -28.85 24.46 3.07
N LYS A 6 -29.26 24.43 1.80
CA LYS A 6 -29.64 23.20 1.08
C LYS A 6 -28.39 22.35 0.87
N ILE A 7 -28.39 21.12 1.38
CA ILE A 7 -27.34 20.13 1.15
C ILE A 7 -27.74 19.26 -0.04
N VAL A 8 -26.83 19.08 -1.00
CA VAL A 8 -27.02 18.20 -2.16
C VAL A 8 -25.85 17.20 -2.21
N PRO A 9 -26.07 15.92 -1.89
CA PRO A 9 -25.02 14.92 -2.02
C PRO A 9 -24.80 14.59 -3.51
N ILE A 10 -23.56 14.72 -3.98
CA ILE A 10 -23.15 14.47 -5.36
C ILE A 10 -22.38 13.16 -5.55
N GLY A 11 -22.36 12.31 -4.51
CA GLY A 11 -21.61 11.05 -4.50
C GLY A 11 -20.10 11.25 -4.37
N SER A 12 -19.36 10.16 -4.60
CA SER A 12 -17.90 10.17 -4.57
C SER A 12 -17.35 10.84 -5.83
N LEU A 13 -16.65 11.96 -5.64
CA LEU A 13 -15.83 12.54 -6.69
C LEU A 13 -14.56 11.70 -6.80
N VAL A 14 -14.55 10.75 -7.74
CA VAL A 14 -13.39 9.90 -8.02
C VAL A 14 -12.63 10.51 -9.19
N GLN A 15 -11.30 10.51 -9.10
CA GLN A 15 -10.46 10.94 -10.22
C GLN A 15 -10.56 9.93 -11.36
N ASP A 16 -10.68 10.43 -12.59
CA ASP A 16 -10.53 9.58 -13.77
C ASP A 16 -9.10 9.02 -13.81
N PRO A 17 -8.91 7.78 -14.28
CA PRO A 17 -7.58 7.21 -14.42
C PRO A 17 -6.76 8.07 -15.38
N VAL A 18 -5.69 8.67 -14.85
CA VAL A 18 -4.79 9.50 -15.63
C VAL A 18 -3.91 8.61 -16.51
N ASN A 19 -3.99 8.78 -17.83
CA ASN A 19 -3.06 8.19 -18.80
C ASN A 19 -1.87 9.14 -18.98
N GLU A 20 -1.05 9.35 -17.95
CA GLU A 20 0.28 9.91 -18.21
C GLU A 20 1.19 8.76 -18.64
N ASP A 21 2.08 9.03 -19.60
CA ASP A 21 3.17 8.14 -19.98
C ASP A 21 4.17 8.07 -18.81
N TYR A 22 3.81 7.34 -17.76
CA TYR A 22 4.55 7.23 -16.51
C TYR A 22 5.85 6.45 -16.69
N ASP A 23 6.92 6.79 -15.98
CA ASP A 23 8.10 5.95 -15.82
C ASP A 23 7.70 4.50 -15.44
N HIS A 24 7.98 3.56 -16.35
CA HIS A 24 7.23 2.30 -16.49
C HIS A 24 7.66 1.16 -15.55
N GLY A 25 8.77 1.25 -14.83
CA GLY A 25 9.37 0.10 -14.15
C GLY A 25 8.48 -0.58 -13.10
N GLU A 26 8.26 0.09 -11.96
CA GLU A 26 7.60 -0.53 -10.80
C GLU A 26 6.09 -0.75 -11.02
N LYS A 27 5.42 0.15 -11.74
CA LYS A 27 3.99 0.01 -12.07
C LYS A 27 3.76 -1.18 -13.01
N MET A 28 4.61 -1.39 -14.01
CA MET A 28 4.50 -2.56 -14.88
C MET A 28 4.76 -3.85 -14.09
N GLU A 29 5.75 -3.87 -13.19
CA GLU A 29 6.04 -5.05 -12.36
C GLU A 29 4.82 -5.49 -11.53
N ILE A 30 4.12 -4.55 -10.88
CA ILE A 30 2.91 -4.86 -10.10
C ILE A 30 1.79 -5.41 -10.99
N LEU A 31 1.59 -4.79 -12.16
CA LEU A 31 0.55 -5.21 -13.11
C LEU A 31 0.85 -6.61 -13.68
N GLU A 32 2.09 -6.88 -14.09
CA GLU A 32 2.53 -8.18 -14.57
C GLU A 32 2.42 -9.26 -13.49
N TRP A 33 2.74 -8.91 -12.24
CA TRP A 33 2.57 -9.81 -11.12
C TRP A 33 1.09 -10.11 -10.83
N LEU A 34 0.22 -9.10 -10.89
CA LEU A 34 -1.23 -9.25 -10.73
C LEU A 34 -1.85 -10.12 -11.83
N GLN A 35 -1.40 -9.99 -13.08
CA GLN A 35 -1.87 -10.81 -14.21
C GLN A 35 -1.64 -12.31 -14.00
N LYS A 36 -0.68 -12.69 -13.15
CA LYS A 36 -0.37 -14.09 -12.81
C LYS A 36 -1.25 -14.63 -11.67
N LYS A 37 -2.14 -13.81 -11.08
CA LYS A 37 -3.00 -14.20 -9.94
C LYS A 37 -4.42 -14.48 -10.41
N GLU A 38 -5.11 -15.33 -9.65
CA GLU A 38 -6.53 -15.58 -9.89
C GLU A 38 -7.35 -14.31 -9.64
N ARG A 39 -8.48 -14.18 -10.35
CA ARG A 39 -9.38 -13.05 -10.20
C ARG A 39 -9.83 -12.92 -8.74
N SER A 40 -9.77 -11.70 -8.21
CA SER A 40 -10.20 -11.39 -6.83
C SER A 40 -9.44 -12.16 -5.73
N SER A 41 -8.21 -12.62 -6.00
CA SER A 41 -7.39 -13.39 -5.04
C SER A 41 -6.32 -12.57 -4.32
N THR A 42 -6.21 -11.28 -4.61
CA THR A 42 -5.17 -10.38 -4.05
C THR A 42 -5.76 -9.35 -3.11
N VAL A 43 -5.17 -9.21 -1.93
CA VAL A 43 -5.53 -8.21 -0.92
C VAL A 43 -4.65 -6.97 -1.08
N PHE A 44 -5.27 -5.79 -1.18
CA PHE A 44 -4.55 -4.52 -1.10
C PHE A 44 -4.57 -4.01 0.34
N VAL A 45 -3.39 -3.72 0.90
CA VAL A 45 -3.21 -3.25 2.27
C VAL A 45 -2.58 -1.86 2.24
N SER A 46 -3.31 -0.87 2.76
CA SER A 46 -2.83 0.51 2.92
C SER A 46 -3.55 1.18 4.09
N PHE A 47 -2.85 2.09 4.77
CA PHE A 47 -3.38 2.88 5.88
C PHE A 47 -3.54 4.36 5.52
N GLY A 48 -3.65 4.66 4.23
CA GLY A 48 -3.79 6.03 3.73
C GLY A 48 -2.49 6.83 3.81
N SER A 49 -2.57 8.12 3.45
CA SER A 49 -1.41 9.01 3.35
C SER A 49 -0.99 9.65 4.68
N GLU A 50 -1.82 9.57 5.72
CA GLU A 50 -1.61 10.32 6.97
C GLU A 50 -1.24 9.43 8.15
N TYR A 51 -1.44 8.11 8.04
CA TYR A 51 -1.17 7.20 9.13
C TYR A 51 0.20 6.55 9.03
N PHE A 52 1.00 6.70 10.07
CA PHE A 52 2.31 6.05 10.21
C PHE A 52 2.23 4.91 11.23
N LEU A 53 2.68 3.72 10.83
CA LEU A 53 2.71 2.56 11.72
C LEU A 53 3.94 2.60 12.62
N SER A 54 3.75 2.28 13.90
CA SER A 54 4.85 1.95 14.81
C SER A 54 5.51 0.63 14.38
N GLN A 55 6.81 0.45 14.69
CA GLN A 55 7.55 -0.78 14.35
C GLN A 55 6.82 -2.07 14.79
N GLN A 56 6.30 -2.12 16.01
CA GLN A 56 5.53 -3.28 16.51
C GLN A 56 4.35 -3.65 15.59
N LYS A 57 3.61 -2.65 15.10
CA LYS A 57 2.47 -2.88 14.20
C LYS A 57 2.93 -3.37 12.82
N ILE A 58 4.05 -2.85 12.33
CA ILE A 58 4.66 -3.34 11.08
C ILE A 58 5.03 -4.81 11.22
N ASP A 59 5.68 -5.19 12.32
CA ASP A 59 6.08 -6.57 12.59
C ASP A 59 4.87 -7.51 12.70
N GLU A 60 3.82 -7.09 13.41
CA GLU A 60 2.57 -7.86 13.54
C GLU A 60 1.85 -8.04 12.19
N ILE A 61 1.76 -6.98 11.38
CA ILE A 61 1.14 -7.05 10.05
C ILE A 61 1.96 -7.96 9.13
N ALA A 62 3.28 -7.78 9.09
CA ALA A 62 4.17 -8.64 8.31
C ALA A 62 4.00 -10.10 8.68
N HIS A 63 4.04 -10.42 9.98
CA HIS A 63 3.86 -11.78 10.46
C HIS A 63 2.50 -12.37 10.05
N ARG A 64 1.42 -11.58 10.15
CA ARG A 64 0.07 -12.03 9.76
C ARG A 64 -0.08 -12.24 8.25
N LEU A 65 0.51 -11.37 7.43
CA LEU A 65 0.50 -11.51 5.96
C LEU A 65 1.34 -12.70 5.49
N GLU A 66 2.45 -12.98 6.18
CA GLU A 66 3.26 -14.18 5.95
C GLU A 66 2.40 -15.45 6.18
N HIS A 67 1.74 -15.55 7.34
CA HIS A 67 0.99 -16.74 7.77
C HIS A 67 -0.39 -16.90 7.13
N SER A 68 -1.01 -15.82 6.65
CA SER A 68 -2.36 -15.88 6.06
C SER A 68 -2.40 -16.58 4.70
N MET A 69 -1.25 -16.82 4.08
CA MET A 69 -1.12 -17.51 2.78
C MET A 69 -1.84 -16.81 1.60
N VAL A 70 -2.36 -15.59 1.78
CA VAL A 70 -3.03 -14.82 0.72
C VAL A 70 -2.02 -14.18 -0.24
N ASN A 71 -2.47 -13.84 -1.45
CA ASN A 71 -1.72 -12.89 -2.27
C ASN A 71 -1.98 -11.48 -1.74
N PHE A 72 -0.95 -10.63 -1.69
CA PHE A 72 -1.11 -9.26 -1.21
C PHE A 72 -0.20 -8.24 -1.90
N ILE A 73 -0.67 -7.00 -1.90
CA ILE A 73 0.13 -5.81 -2.16
C ILE A 73 0.02 -4.95 -0.91
N TRP A 74 1.14 -4.64 -0.27
CA TRP A 74 1.18 -3.84 0.95
C TRP A 74 1.98 -2.56 0.77
N VAL A 75 1.31 -1.42 0.95
CA VAL A 75 1.93 -0.09 1.01
C VAL A 75 2.40 0.14 2.45
N VAL A 76 3.72 0.13 2.65
CA VAL A 76 4.32 0.37 3.96
C VAL A 76 4.67 1.84 4.12
N ARG A 77 4.23 2.44 5.22
CA ARG A 77 4.55 3.81 5.63
C ARG A 77 5.04 3.82 7.07
N PHE A 78 6.14 4.52 7.31
CA PHE A 78 6.78 4.68 8.62
C PHE A 78 7.23 6.14 8.79
N THR A 79 7.34 6.58 10.04
CA THR A 79 7.62 8.00 10.37
C THR A 79 8.98 8.43 9.83
N ILE A 80 9.00 9.57 9.13
CA ILE A 80 10.19 10.24 8.59
C ILE A 80 11.04 10.77 9.74
N GLY A 81 12.36 10.52 9.69
CA GLY A 81 13.32 10.95 10.72
C GLY A 81 14.57 10.08 10.81
N LYS A 82 14.57 8.92 10.15
CA LYS A 82 15.73 8.12 9.80
C LYS A 82 15.44 7.61 8.39
N GLU A 83 16.36 7.72 7.45
CA GLU A 83 16.24 7.17 6.09
C GLU A 83 16.18 5.63 6.10
N LYS A 84 15.24 5.07 6.84
CA LYS A 84 15.06 3.63 6.87
C LYS A 84 14.48 3.23 5.53
N GLN A 85 15.14 2.31 4.85
CA GLN A 85 14.57 1.70 3.65
C GLN A 85 13.53 0.65 4.08
N LYS A 86 12.62 0.21 3.20
CA LYS A 86 11.69 -0.91 3.48
C LYS A 86 12.38 -2.13 4.09
N LEU A 87 13.62 -2.39 3.67
CA LEU A 87 14.46 -3.48 4.18
C LEU A 87 14.82 -3.35 5.66
N GLU A 88 14.83 -2.14 6.21
CA GLU A 88 15.19 -1.88 7.60
C GLU A 88 14.01 -1.95 8.57
N VAL A 89 12.78 -1.76 8.07
CA VAL A 89 11.56 -1.79 8.89
C VAL A 89 10.84 -3.13 8.82
N LEU A 90 11.12 -3.96 7.81
CA LEU A 90 10.51 -5.28 7.70
C LEU A 90 11.29 -6.32 8.52
N PRO A 91 10.62 -7.38 9.00
CA PRO A 91 11.31 -8.50 9.63
C PRO A 91 12.40 -9.09 8.72
N LYS A 92 13.47 -9.62 9.32
CA LYS A 92 14.58 -10.22 8.55
C LYS A 92 14.06 -11.28 7.57
N ARG A 93 14.54 -11.20 6.32
CA ARG A 93 14.18 -12.09 5.20
C ARG A 93 12.69 -12.08 4.84
N TYR A 94 11.89 -11.12 5.34
CA TYR A 94 10.45 -11.09 5.07
C TYR A 94 10.14 -11.10 3.57
N LEU A 95 10.81 -10.25 2.78
CA LEU A 95 10.62 -10.18 1.33
C LEU A 95 10.94 -11.51 0.63
N GLU A 96 11.99 -12.22 1.06
CA GLU A 96 12.35 -13.53 0.50
C GLU A 96 11.27 -14.57 0.75
N LYS A 97 10.65 -14.54 1.94
CA LYS A 97 9.59 -15.49 2.31
C LYS A 97 8.28 -15.25 1.57
N VAL A 98 7.97 -13.99 1.27
CA VAL A 98 6.68 -13.63 0.65
C VAL A 98 6.78 -13.39 -0.85
N LYS A 99 7.97 -13.40 -1.47
CA LYS A 99 8.21 -13.01 -2.88
C LYS A 99 7.23 -13.58 -3.91
N GLU A 100 6.74 -14.79 -3.72
CA GLU A 100 5.79 -15.44 -4.64
C GLU A 100 4.35 -14.92 -4.48
N ARG A 101 4.00 -14.41 -3.29
CA ARG A 101 2.64 -14.04 -2.88
C ARG A 101 2.47 -12.58 -2.47
N GLY A 102 3.54 -11.83 -2.28
CA GLY A 102 3.51 -10.49 -1.71
C GLY A 102 4.39 -9.52 -2.47
N ILE A 103 3.82 -8.36 -2.81
CA ILE A 103 4.60 -7.17 -3.18
C ILE A 103 4.51 -6.16 -2.03
N VAL A 104 5.66 -5.61 -1.64
CA VAL A 104 5.74 -4.51 -0.66
C VAL A 104 6.27 -3.27 -1.34
N VAL A 105 5.48 -2.21 -1.31
CA VAL A 105 5.79 -0.91 -1.92
C VAL A 105 5.98 0.15 -0.85
N ASP A 106 6.88 1.07 -1.10
CA ASP A 106 7.06 2.24 -0.24
C ASP A 106 5.88 3.20 -0.47
N GLY A 107 5.30 3.72 0.62
CA GLY A 107 4.30 4.77 0.52
C GLY A 107 4.90 6.08 0.00
N PRO A 108 4.06 6.99 -0.54
CA PRO A 108 4.55 8.27 -1.03
C PRO A 108 5.38 9.00 0.04
N LYS A 109 6.56 9.47 -0.36
CA LYS A 109 7.39 10.34 0.48
C LYS A 109 6.60 11.64 0.70
N GLN A 110 6.63 12.18 1.92
CA GLN A 110 6.09 13.53 2.11
C GLN A 110 7.02 14.49 1.38
N GLU A 111 6.48 15.21 0.40
CA GLU A 111 7.10 16.42 -0.12
C GLU A 111 6.99 17.48 0.98
N TYR A 112 8.14 18.01 1.40
CA TYR A 112 8.24 19.19 2.25
C TYR A 112 8.41 20.43 1.38
#